data_AF-A0AAU9VET7-F1
#
_entry.id   AF-A0AAU9VET7-F1
#
_cell.length_a   1.000
_cell.length_b   1.000
_cell.length_c   1.000
_cell.angle_alpha   90.00
_cell.angle_beta   90.00
_cell.angle_gamma   90.00
#
_symmetry.space_group_name_H-M   'P 1'
#
loop_
_entity.id
_entity.type
_entity.pdbx_description
1 polymer ?
#
loop_
_entity_poly.entity_id
_entity_poly.type
_entity_poly.pdbx_seq_one_letter_code
_entity_poly.pdbx_strand_id
1 'polypeptide(L)'
;MKWEYLEMLYAADKSYGELRLLQKITEEHVKPEKMSNMRVKTAVQTFSHSVAVATEDLTGRGDLPIECRQMIDIVILLDNLFDSMNSSTFHIPNGKIYKGPIRRNSPHHQLWVQAKNILKTVKFVKKTENGNKIRNVDTTVPSVKNFIKTIEGMEALWIVLSRKYSFDTLLTRHFNQDPIENFFGNIRSYGARNNAPNSISFEGGYKALLINNYNSPHSLKSNYTTIKLLIYSWCRSVNRILAGRITYDGEDETKLAAKLYYEKHKHNKNKK
;
A
#
# COMPACT_ATOMS: atom_id res chain seq x y z
N MET A 1 20.46 -6.56 15.54
CA MET A 1 19.24 -7.39 15.45
C MET A 1 19.52 -8.65 14.64
N LYS A 2 19.03 -9.78 15.13
CA LYS A 2 19.08 -11.10 14.47
C LYS A 2 17.65 -11.55 14.15
N TRP A 3 17.45 -12.32 13.08
CA TRP A 3 16.12 -12.86 12.74
C TRP A 3 15.67 -13.89 13.78
N GLU A 4 16.64 -14.60 14.32
CA GLU A 4 16.52 -15.60 15.39
C GLU A 4 15.79 -15.04 16.63
N TYR A 5 15.82 -13.73 16.88
CA TYR A 5 15.06 -13.13 17.98
C TYR A 5 13.54 -13.24 17.79
N LEU A 6 13.04 -13.19 16.55
CA LEU A 6 11.63 -13.43 16.24
C LEU A 6 11.28 -14.91 16.37
N GLU A 7 12.21 -15.81 16.04
CA GLU A 7 12.07 -17.26 16.27
C GLU A 7 11.96 -17.58 17.76
N MET A 8 12.85 -16.99 18.57
CA MET A 8 12.84 -17.15 20.02
C MET A 8 11.56 -16.58 20.64
N LEU A 9 11.14 -15.37 20.22
CA LEU A 9 9.88 -14.78 20.68
C LEU A 9 8.68 -15.67 20.36
N TYR A 10 8.60 -16.18 19.13
CA TYR A 10 7.51 -17.06 18.72
C TYR A 10 7.51 -18.38 19.50
N ALA A 11 8.69 -18.98 19.73
CA ALA A 11 8.80 -20.19 20.53
C ALA A 11 8.40 -19.98 21.98
N ALA A 12 8.83 -18.87 22.60
CA ALA A 12 8.47 -18.49 23.97
C ALA A 12 6.95 -18.25 24.11
N ASP A 13 6.37 -17.42 23.24
CA ASP A 13 4.92 -17.15 23.24
C ASP A 13 4.08 -18.40 22.97
N LYS A 14 4.54 -19.30 22.09
CA LYS A 14 3.89 -20.58 21.80
C LYS A 14 3.95 -21.55 22.98
N SER A 15 4.93 -21.41 23.89
CA SER A 15 5.09 -22.32 25.03
C SER A 15 3.97 -22.18 26.07
N TYR A 16 3.27 -21.03 26.11
CA TYR A 16 2.10 -20.81 26.98
C TYR A 16 0.80 -21.49 26.50
N GLY A 17 0.84 -22.27 25.42
CA GLY A 17 -0.32 -23.01 24.93
C GLY A 17 -1.24 -22.19 24.03
N GLU A 18 -2.56 -22.30 24.22
CA GLU A 18 -3.55 -21.67 23.33
C GLU A 18 -3.71 -20.16 23.60
N LEU A 19 -3.51 -19.73 24.86
CA LEU A 19 -3.74 -18.36 25.30
C LEU A 19 -2.49 -17.50 25.08
N ARG A 20 -2.13 -17.33 23.81
CA ARG A 20 -0.93 -16.63 23.36
C ARG A 20 -1.10 -15.11 23.32
N LEU A 21 -0.01 -14.38 23.56
CA LEU A 21 0.06 -12.93 23.36
C LEU A 21 0.02 -12.60 21.85
N LEU A 22 0.68 -13.41 21.03
CA LEU A 22 0.81 -13.19 19.58
C LEU A 22 -0.07 -14.15 18.77
N GLN A 23 -1.38 -14.14 19.02
CA GLN A 23 -2.36 -15.04 18.39
C GLN A 23 -2.32 -15.06 16.85
N LYS A 24 -1.99 -13.92 16.23
CA LYS A 24 -1.92 -13.76 14.77
C LYS A 24 -0.63 -14.31 14.16
N ILE A 25 0.41 -14.46 14.97
CA ILE A 25 1.72 -14.93 14.51
C ILE A 25 1.70 -16.45 14.47
N THR A 26 2.15 -16.96 13.33
CA THR A 26 2.20 -18.38 12.97
C THR A 26 3.56 -18.70 12.40
N GLU A 27 3.80 -19.98 12.09
CA GLU A 27 5.08 -20.38 11.48
C GLU A 27 5.35 -19.70 10.13
N GLU A 28 4.30 -19.33 9.37
CA GLU A 28 4.44 -18.58 8.11
C GLU A 28 5.08 -17.20 8.29
N HIS A 29 5.06 -16.65 9.51
CA HIS A 29 5.62 -15.32 9.83
C HIS A 29 7.10 -15.35 10.15
N VAL A 30 7.59 -16.52 10.59
CA VAL A 30 8.85 -16.62 11.32
C VAL A 30 9.81 -17.57 10.61
N LYS A 31 9.30 -18.72 10.12
CA LYS A 31 10.10 -19.72 9.44
C LYS A 31 10.33 -19.32 7.98
N PRO A 32 11.57 -19.04 7.54
CA PRO A 32 11.85 -18.56 6.18
C PRO A 32 11.30 -19.49 5.08
N GLU A 33 11.32 -20.80 5.30
CA GLU A 33 10.82 -21.80 4.35
C GLU A 33 9.30 -21.80 4.18
N LYS A 34 8.57 -21.19 5.12
CA LYS A 34 7.10 -21.05 5.07
C LYS A 34 6.67 -19.64 4.70
N MET A 35 7.61 -18.72 4.56
CA MET A 35 7.32 -17.31 4.31
C MET A 35 6.90 -17.09 2.84
N SER A 36 5.73 -16.49 2.65
CA SER A 36 5.28 -16.09 1.32
C SER A 36 5.80 -14.70 0.97
N ASN A 37 6.64 -14.62 -0.06
CA ASN A 37 7.24 -13.36 -0.54
C ASN A 37 6.20 -12.31 -1.02
N MET A 38 4.98 -12.74 -1.37
CA MET A 38 3.93 -11.86 -1.89
C MET A 38 2.86 -11.49 -0.85
N ARG A 39 2.91 -12.07 0.36
CA ARG A 39 1.87 -11.87 1.37
C ARG A 39 2.25 -10.75 2.32
N VAL A 40 1.96 -9.51 1.91
CA VAL A 40 2.22 -8.29 2.71
C VAL A 40 1.65 -8.39 4.13
N LYS A 41 0.49 -9.04 4.30
CA LYS A 41 -0.15 -9.27 5.61
C LYS A 41 0.82 -9.89 6.63
N THR A 42 1.57 -10.91 6.22
CA THR A 42 2.50 -11.64 7.09
C THR A 42 3.61 -10.72 7.56
N ALA A 43 4.25 -9.98 6.64
CA ALA A 43 5.29 -9.01 6.98
C ALA A 43 4.79 -7.92 7.95
N VAL A 44 3.61 -7.34 7.68
CA VAL A 44 3.02 -6.30 8.52
C VAL A 44 2.68 -6.81 9.92
N GLN A 45 2.25 -8.07 10.05
CA GLN A 45 1.98 -8.68 11.35
C GLN A 45 3.28 -8.95 12.13
N THR A 46 4.33 -9.42 11.45
CA THR A 46 5.65 -9.66 12.06
C THR A 46 6.27 -8.37 12.62
N PHE A 47 6.13 -7.24 11.93
CA PHE A 47 6.63 -5.94 12.37
C PHE A 47 5.51 -5.06 12.95
N SER A 48 4.76 -5.60 13.91
CA SER A 48 3.64 -4.89 14.53
C SER A 48 3.93 -4.44 15.96
N HIS A 49 3.20 -3.43 16.44
CA HIS A 49 3.29 -2.97 17.83
C HIS A 49 3.10 -4.12 18.86
N SER A 50 2.20 -5.07 18.59
CA SER A 50 1.98 -6.22 19.49
C SER A 50 3.23 -7.09 19.65
N VAL A 51 4.03 -7.25 18.59
CA VAL A 51 5.30 -7.99 18.64
C VAL A 51 6.30 -7.26 19.53
N ALA A 52 6.41 -5.93 19.41
CA ALA A 52 7.27 -5.14 20.28
C ALA A 52 6.86 -5.24 21.76
N VAL A 53 5.57 -5.12 22.07
CA VAL A 53 5.05 -5.24 23.45
C VAL A 53 5.28 -6.63 24.03
N ALA A 54 5.01 -7.69 23.26
CA ALA A 54 5.24 -9.05 23.71
C ALA A 54 6.74 -9.31 23.95
N THR A 55 7.62 -8.71 23.16
CA THR A 55 9.07 -8.78 23.39
C THR A 55 9.46 -8.14 24.71
N GLU A 56 8.96 -6.94 25.00
CA GLU A 56 9.27 -6.23 26.25
C GLU A 56 8.73 -7.00 27.47
N ASP A 57 7.50 -7.50 27.39
CA ASP A 57 6.86 -8.26 28.47
C ASP A 57 7.59 -9.59 28.75
N LEU A 58 7.85 -10.41 27.72
CA LEU A 58 8.50 -11.71 27.89
C LEU A 58 9.97 -11.58 28.32
N THR A 59 10.67 -10.54 27.88
CA THR A 59 12.02 -10.25 28.42
C THR A 59 11.96 -9.77 29.85
N GLY A 60 10.96 -8.98 30.23
CA GLY A 60 10.74 -8.52 31.61
C GLY A 60 10.41 -9.65 32.58
N ARG A 61 9.75 -10.71 32.10
CA ARG A 61 9.46 -11.93 32.88
C ARG A 61 10.64 -12.91 32.97
N GLY A 62 11.66 -12.74 32.14
CA GLY A 62 12.79 -13.67 32.03
C GLY A 62 12.54 -14.87 31.11
N ASP A 63 11.41 -14.90 30.40
CA ASP A 63 11.03 -15.98 29.48
C ASP A 63 11.66 -15.83 28.09
N LEU A 64 12.22 -14.65 27.80
CA LEU A 64 12.96 -14.34 26.58
C LEU A 64 14.30 -13.66 26.91
N PRO A 65 15.41 -13.97 26.23
CA PRO A 65 16.70 -13.35 26.51
C PRO A 65 16.66 -11.83 26.32
N ILE A 66 17.33 -11.09 27.20
CA ILE A 66 17.32 -9.62 27.24
C ILE A 66 17.82 -9.00 25.93
N GLU A 67 18.67 -9.70 25.18
CA GLU A 67 19.20 -9.29 23.88
C GLU A 67 18.09 -9.14 22.83
N CYS A 68 16.95 -9.82 22.99
CA CYS A 68 15.82 -9.70 22.09
C CYS A 68 15.22 -8.30 22.10
N ARG A 69 15.41 -7.51 23.19
CA ARG A 69 14.96 -6.10 23.25
C ARG A 69 15.52 -5.23 22.13
N GLN A 70 16.67 -5.62 21.55
CA GLN A 70 17.26 -4.93 20.39
C GLN A 70 16.32 -4.82 19.17
N MET A 71 15.27 -5.64 19.08
CA MET A 71 14.32 -5.58 17.97
C MET A 71 13.16 -4.60 18.18
N ILE A 72 12.91 -4.16 19.41
CA ILE A 72 11.73 -3.37 19.78
C ILE A 72 11.69 -2.07 18.98
N ASP A 73 12.77 -1.29 19.01
CA ASP A 73 12.81 0.04 18.37
C ASP A 73 12.56 -0.03 16.87
N ILE A 74 13.19 -1.00 16.18
CA ILE A 74 13.05 -1.15 14.74
C ILE A 74 11.66 -1.71 14.37
N VAL A 75 11.08 -2.60 15.18
CA VAL A 75 9.71 -3.10 14.98
C VAL A 75 8.70 -1.94 15.13
N ILE A 76 8.82 -1.12 16.18
CA ILE A 76 7.97 0.05 16.39
C ILE A 76 8.13 1.07 15.26
N LEU A 77 9.38 1.33 14.82
CA LEU A 77 9.64 2.23 13.71
C LEU A 77 8.95 1.76 12.43
N LEU A 78 9.06 0.47 12.09
CA LEU A 78 8.43 -0.10 10.90
C LEU A 78 6.90 -0.12 10.99
N ASP A 79 6.32 -0.46 12.15
CA ASP A 79 4.88 -0.41 12.40
C ASP A 79 4.32 1.01 12.18
N ASN A 80 4.98 2.01 12.78
CA ASN A 80 4.59 3.42 12.67
C ASN A 80 4.76 3.95 11.23
N LEU A 81 5.87 3.59 10.56
CA LEU A 81 6.09 3.98 9.17
C LEU A 81 5.05 3.36 8.24
N PHE A 82 4.74 2.07 8.40
CA PHE A 82 3.71 1.41 7.60
C PHE A 82 2.35 2.08 7.77
N ASP A 83 1.97 2.38 9.02
CA ASP A 83 0.72 3.08 9.32
C ASP A 83 0.69 4.47 8.67
N SER A 84 1.78 5.24 8.74
CA SER A 84 1.90 6.57 8.13
C SER A 84 1.72 6.58 6.61
N MET A 85 2.10 5.49 5.94
CA MET A 85 2.09 5.36 4.49
C MET A 85 0.86 4.59 3.96
N ASN A 86 -0.06 4.17 4.84
CA ASN A 86 -1.23 3.38 4.46
C ASN A 86 -2.53 3.87 5.12
N SER A 87 -2.64 5.18 5.34
CA SER A 87 -3.81 5.82 5.91
C SER A 87 -4.97 5.86 4.91
N SER A 88 -6.16 5.44 5.36
CA SER A 88 -7.39 5.35 4.54
C SER A 88 -8.60 6.02 5.16
N THR A 89 -8.46 6.60 6.36
CA THR A 89 -9.56 7.18 7.11
C THR A 89 -9.21 8.57 7.60
N PHE A 90 -10.18 9.47 7.65
CA PHE A 90 -9.99 10.81 8.24
C PHE A 90 -9.95 10.80 9.77
N HIS A 91 -10.49 9.76 10.39
CA HIS A 91 -10.44 9.52 11.82
C HIS A 91 -9.11 8.85 12.20
N ILE A 92 -8.59 9.18 13.38
CA ILE A 92 -7.39 8.58 13.96
C ILE A 92 -7.83 7.40 14.83
N PRO A 93 -7.56 6.15 14.45
CA PRO A 93 -7.88 5.00 15.28
C PRO A 93 -7.18 5.09 16.65
N ASN A 94 -7.86 4.65 17.71
CA ASN A 94 -7.30 4.71 19.06
C ASN A 94 -5.95 3.98 19.14
N GLY A 95 -4.95 4.63 19.73
CA GLY A 95 -3.58 4.12 19.86
C GLY A 95 -2.77 4.03 18.56
N LYS A 96 -3.33 4.42 17.39
CA LYS A 96 -2.64 4.36 16.09
C LYS A 96 -2.63 5.72 15.41
N ILE A 97 -1.90 6.66 16.01
CA ILE A 97 -1.84 8.07 15.58
C ILE A 97 -1.43 8.23 14.11
N TYR A 98 -0.55 7.35 13.61
CA TYR A 98 -0.04 7.40 12.24
C TYR A 98 -0.98 6.80 11.20
N LYS A 99 -2.08 6.15 11.61
CA LYS A 99 -3.14 5.70 10.68
C LYS A 99 -4.10 6.83 10.27
N GLY A 100 -3.96 8.01 10.87
CA GLY A 100 -4.75 9.19 10.53
C GLY A 100 -4.31 9.82 9.20
N PRO A 101 -5.05 10.82 8.70
CA PRO A 101 -4.63 11.58 7.53
C PRO A 101 -3.43 12.47 7.87
N ILE A 102 -2.57 12.74 6.88
CA ILE A 102 -1.53 13.77 7.02
C ILE A 102 -2.19 15.14 7.00
N ARG A 103 -1.76 16.02 7.91
CA ARG A 103 -2.16 17.42 8.03
C ARG A 103 -0.92 18.28 8.24
N ARG A 104 -1.06 19.61 8.18
CA ARG A 104 0.07 20.55 8.34
C ARG A 104 0.88 20.28 9.62
N ASN A 105 0.21 20.03 10.73
CA ASN A 105 0.83 19.79 12.05
C ASN A 105 0.69 18.35 12.53
N SER A 106 0.50 17.38 11.60
CA SER A 106 0.34 15.99 11.98
C SER A 106 1.68 15.36 12.41
N PRO A 107 1.69 14.36 13.31
CA PRO A 107 2.91 13.74 13.83
C PRO A 107 3.74 13.02 12.76
N HIS A 108 3.16 12.74 11.59
CA HIS A 108 3.84 12.11 10.45
C HIS A 108 5.15 12.82 10.06
N HIS A 109 5.18 14.16 10.09
CA HIS A 109 6.35 14.94 9.68
C HIS A 109 7.56 14.65 10.58
N GLN A 110 7.33 14.60 11.90
CA GLN A 110 8.40 14.30 12.86
C GLN A 110 8.85 12.84 12.73
N LEU A 111 7.90 11.91 12.59
CA LEU A 111 8.20 10.49 12.36
C LEU A 111 9.08 10.32 11.13
N TRP A 112 8.75 10.97 10.01
CA TRP A 112 9.48 10.83 8.75
C TRP A 112 10.91 11.39 8.82
N VAL A 113 11.12 12.51 9.50
CA VAL A 113 12.46 13.04 9.76
C VAL A 113 13.30 12.05 10.57
N GLN A 114 12.75 11.54 11.67
CA GLN A 114 13.43 10.56 12.52
C GLN A 114 13.72 9.25 11.77
N ALA A 115 12.71 8.74 11.06
CA ALA A 115 12.80 7.52 10.27
C ALA A 115 13.88 7.59 9.21
N LYS A 116 13.97 8.69 8.44
CA LYS A 116 15.03 8.86 7.44
C LYS A 116 16.43 8.80 8.06
N ASN A 117 16.62 9.39 9.26
CA ASN A 117 17.91 9.34 9.95
C ASN A 117 18.27 7.91 10.36
N ILE A 118 17.32 7.17 10.93
CA ILE A 118 17.53 5.76 11.34
C ILE A 118 17.73 4.86 10.11
N LEU A 119 16.91 5.00 9.07
CA LEU A 119 17.00 4.18 7.86
C LEU A 119 18.35 4.35 7.14
N LYS A 120 18.97 5.54 7.20
CA LYS A 120 20.32 5.76 6.67
C LYS A 120 21.41 4.99 7.42
N THR A 121 21.18 4.65 8.70
CA THR A 121 22.14 3.86 9.49
C THR A 121 21.91 2.36 9.38
N VAL A 122 20.80 1.92 8.77
CA VAL A 122 20.49 0.50 8.60
C VAL A 122 21.46 -0.14 7.61
N LYS A 123 22.14 -1.20 8.06
CA LYS A 123 23.03 -2.04 7.27
C LYS A 123 22.60 -3.50 7.40
N PHE A 124 22.65 -4.22 6.29
CA PHE A 124 22.45 -5.66 6.30
C PHE A 124 23.81 -6.34 6.25
N VAL A 125 24.05 -7.26 7.19
CA VAL A 125 25.33 -7.96 7.30
C VAL A 125 25.14 -9.40 6.88
N LYS A 126 25.88 -9.85 5.88
CA LYS A 126 25.95 -11.25 5.49
C LYS A 126 27.21 -11.87 6.06
N LYS A 127 27.08 -13.03 6.70
CA LYS A 127 28.23 -13.87 7.06
C LYS A 127 28.69 -14.62 5.81
N THR A 128 29.94 -14.44 5.45
CA THR A 128 30.61 -15.22 4.41
C THR A 128 31.72 -16.04 5.05
N GLU A 129 31.74 -17.32 4.73
CA GLU A 129 32.80 -18.25 5.13
C GLU A 129 33.75 -18.42 3.97
N ASN A 130 35.04 -18.20 4.20
CA ASN A 130 36.10 -18.46 3.23
C ASN A 130 37.20 -19.24 3.94
N GLY A 131 37.07 -20.58 3.94
CA GLY A 131 37.84 -21.47 4.81
C GLY A 131 37.51 -21.25 6.29
N ASN A 132 38.52 -21.25 7.18
CA ASN A 132 38.35 -21.07 8.64
C ASN A 132 38.09 -19.61 9.09
N LYS A 133 37.89 -18.66 8.16
CA LYS A 133 37.68 -17.24 8.50
C LYS A 133 36.24 -16.82 8.20
N ILE A 134 35.49 -16.48 9.24
CA ILE A 134 34.17 -15.87 9.15
C ILE A 134 34.36 -14.37 8.91
N ARG A 135 33.81 -13.84 7.81
CA ARG A 135 33.79 -12.41 7.50
C ARG A 135 32.35 -11.89 7.49
N ASN A 136 32.17 -10.69 8.03
CA ASN A 136 30.93 -9.94 7.95
C ASN A 136 31.04 -8.96 6.78
N VAL A 137 30.16 -9.10 5.78
CA VAL A 137 30.15 -8.24 4.60
C VAL A 137 28.86 -7.43 4.58
N ASP A 138 29.00 -6.10 4.51
CA ASP A 138 27.87 -5.19 4.30
C ASP A 138 27.22 -5.47 2.94
N THR A 139 25.91 -5.69 2.95
CA THR A 139 25.11 -5.96 1.76
C THR A 139 24.17 -4.77 1.50
N THR A 140 24.17 -4.30 0.25
CA THR A 140 23.26 -3.25 -0.18
C THR A 140 21.88 -3.84 -0.46
N VAL A 141 20.88 -3.43 0.30
CA VAL A 141 19.47 -3.78 0.07
C VAL A 141 18.74 -2.58 -0.56
N PRO A 142 18.27 -2.68 -1.81
CA PRO A 142 17.60 -1.56 -2.49
C PRO A 142 16.36 -1.06 -1.74
N SER A 143 15.66 -1.94 -1.01
CA SER A 143 14.41 -1.63 -0.32
C SER A 143 14.54 -0.49 0.70
N VAL A 144 15.64 -0.40 1.44
CA VAL A 144 15.85 0.71 2.41
C VAL A 144 16.03 2.04 1.69
N LYS A 145 16.86 2.06 0.65
CA LYS A 145 17.07 3.25 -0.19
C LYS A 145 15.76 3.69 -0.86
N ASN A 146 14.99 2.75 -1.37
CA ASN A 146 13.71 3.02 -2.00
C ASN A 146 12.68 3.51 -0.98
N PHE A 147 12.69 2.99 0.25
CA PHE A 147 11.77 3.45 1.28
C PHE A 147 12.05 4.90 1.70
N ILE A 148 13.33 5.27 1.85
CA ILE A 148 13.73 6.67 2.07
C ILE A 148 13.18 7.57 0.95
N LYS A 149 13.35 7.16 -0.32
CA LYS A 149 12.80 7.88 -1.47
C LYS A 149 11.27 7.99 -1.42
N THR A 150 10.56 6.95 -0.97
CA THR A 150 9.11 6.99 -0.81
C THR A 150 8.69 8.03 0.23
N ILE A 151 9.41 8.10 1.36
CA ILE A 151 9.17 9.12 2.40
C ILE A 151 9.41 10.52 1.82
N GLU A 152 10.55 10.74 1.17
CA GLU A 152 10.89 12.03 0.52
C GLU A 152 9.85 12.42 -0.55
N GLY A 153 9.39 11.46 -1.34
CA GLY A 153 8.34 11.66 -2.33
C GLY A 153 7.00 12.05 -1.71
N MET A 154 6.61 11.43 -0.59
CA MET A 154 5.37 11.81 0.11
C MET A 154 5.47 13.18 0.78
N GLU A 155 6.63 13.54 1.34
CA GLU A 155 6.87 14.90 1.85
C GLU A 155 6.74 15.94 0.74
N ALA A 156 7.41 15.72 -0.40
CA ALA A 156 7.36 16.62 -1.55
C ALA A 156 5.93 16.76 -2.09
N LEU A 157 5.22 15.63 -2.21
CA LEU A 157 3.83 15.63 -2.65
C LEU A 157 2.92 16.41 -1.70
N TRP A 158 3.07 16.20 -0.39
CA TRP A 158 2.30 16.94 0.62
C TRP A 158 2.55 18.44 0.53
N ILE A 159 3.81 18.87 0.33
CA ILE A 159 4.14 20.29 0.15
C ILE A 159 3.40 20.88 -1.04
N VAL A 160 3.40 20.18 -2.20
CA VAL A 160 2.70 20.64 -3.40
C VAL A 160 1.18 20.70 -3.16
N LEU A 161 0.59 19.62 -2.65
CA LEU A 161 -0.86 19.54 -2.43
C LEU A 161 -1.35 20.57 -1.41
N SER A 162 -0.63 20.76 -0.31
CA SER A 162 -1.02 21.70 0.75
C SER A 162 -0.77 23.17 0.39
N ARG A 163 0.34 23.50 -0.27
CA ARG A 163 0.70 24.90 -0.57
C ARG A 163 0.10 25.41 -1.88
N LYS A 164 0.07 24.58 -2.93
CA LYS A 164 -0.39 25.00 -4.26
C LYS A 164 -1.89 24.79 -4.44
N TYR A 165 -2.43 23.69 -3.90
CA TYR A 165 -3.83 23.29 -4.11
C TYR A 165 -4.68 23.39 -2.84
N SER A 166 -4.12 23.88 -1.73
CA SER A 166 -4.83 24.12 -0.47
C SER A 166 -5.53 22.88 0.09
N PHE A 167 -4.92 21.70 -0.07
CA PHE A 167 -5.45 20.47 0.54
C PHE A 167 -5.26 20.53 2.07
N ASP A 168 -6.33 20.28 2.82
CA ASP A 168 -6.31 20.22 4.29
C ASP A 168 -5.73 18.90 4.83
N THR A 169 -5.92 17.83 4.05
CA THR A 169 -5.60 16.46 4.46
C THR A 169 -5.11 15.62 3.29
N LEU A 170 -4.23 14.66 3.56
CA LEU A 170 -3.78 13.66 2.60
C LEU A 170 -3.94 12.23 3.16
N LEU A 171 -4.62 11.37 2.41
CA LEU A 171 -4.73 9.94 2.71
C LEU A 171 -3.70 9.17 1.88
N THR A 172 -2.72 8.58 2.56
CA THR A 172 -1.54 7.97 1.91
C THR A 172 -1.86 6.68 1.16
N ARG A 173 -2.92 5.96 1.54
CA ARG A 173 -3.33 4.73 0.84
C ARG A 173 -3.65 4.92 -0.63
N HIS A 174 -4.05 6.13 -1.05
CA HIS A 174 -4.37 6.41 -2.45
C HIS A 174 -3.14 6.43 -3.39
N PHE A 175 -1.93 6.41 -2.83
CA PHE A 175 -0.68 6.38 -3.61
C PHE A 175 -0.07 4.97 -3.69
N ASN A 176 -0.73 3.98 -3.10
CA ASN A 176 -0.32 2.58 -3.16
C ASN A 176 -0.89 1.91 -4.41
N GLN A 177 -0.21 0.89 -4.92
CA GLN A 177 -0.67 0.12 -6.08
C GLN A 177 -1.74 -0.95 -5.73
N ASP A 178 -2.18 -1.04 -4.47
CA ASP A 178 -3.26 -1.96 -4.04
C ASP A 178 -4.50 -1.90 -4.96
N PRO A 179 -5.02 -0.74 -5.40
CA PRO A 179 -6.22 -0.71 -6.25
C PRO A 179 -6.02 -1.41 -7.60
N ILE A 180 -4.84 -1.29 -8.21
CA ILE A 180 -4.54 -1.94 -9.49
C ILE A 180 -4.26 -3.44 -9.31
N GLU A 181 -3.61 -3.85 -8.21
CA GLU A 181 -3.44 -5.27 -7.89
C GLU A 181 -4.77 -5.96 -7.63
N ASN A 182 -5.67 -5.32 -6.88
CA ASN A 182 -7.03 -5.79 -6.65
C ASN A 182 -7.81 -5.88 -7.96
N PHE A 183 -7.61 -4.93 -8.87
CA PHE A 183 -8.21 -4.97 -10.21
C PHE A 183 -7.75 -6.21 -11.00
N PHE A 184 -6.44 -6.52 -11.00
CA PHE A 184 -5.94 -7.74 -11.61
C PHE A 184 -6.46 -9.01 -10.92
N GLY A 185 -6.66 -8.97 -9.61
CA GLY A 185 -7.35 -10.02 -8.84
C GLY A 185 -8.75 -10.30 -9.40
N ASN A 186 -9.56 -9.26 -9.58
CA ASN A 186 -10.91 -9.39 -10.13
C ASN A 186 -10.93 -9.96 -11.55
N ILE A 187 -9.98 -9.57 -12.41
CA ILE A 187 -9.86 -10.14 -13.75
C ILE A 187 -9.58 -11.64 -13.68
N ARG A 188 -8.63 -12.06 -12.84
CA ARG A 188 -8.33 -13.50 -12.65
C ARG A 188 -9.53 -14.26 -12.09
N SER A 189 -10.23 -13.68 -11.11
CA SER A 189 -11.45 -14.28 -10.54
C SER A 189 -12.58 -14.44 -11.57
N TYR A 190 -12.72 -13.50 -12.52
CA TYR A 190 -13.71 -13.60 -13.60
C TYR A 190 -13.41 -14.78 -14.54
N GLY A 191 -12.13 -15.10 -14.76
CA GLY A 191 -11.70 -16.26 -15.54
C GLY A 191 -11.92 -17.62 -14.85
N ALA A 192 -12.40 -17.63 -13.60
CA ALA A 192 -12.57 -18.79 -12.74
C ALA A 192 -11.32 -19.70 -12.67
N ARG A 193 -11.20 -20.68 -13.57
CA ARG A 193 -10.02 -21.57 -13.66
C ARG A 193 -8.85 -20.95 -14.43
N ASN A 194 -9.08 -19.87 -15.19
CA ASN A 194 -8.05 -19.16 -15.94
C ASN A 194 -7.37 -18.08 -15.07
N ASN A 195 -6.43 -18.52 -14.23
CA ASN A 195 -5.66 -17.64 -13.33
C ASN A 195 -4.55 -16.84 -14.04
N ALA A 196 -4.28 -17.13 -15.32
CA ALA A 196 -3.26 -16.47 -16.14
C ALA A 196 -3.85 -16.10 -17.51
N PRO A 197 -4.76 -15.09 -17.57
CA PRO A 197 -5.43 -14.72 -18.80
C PRO A 197 -4.44 -14.21 -19.84
N ASN A 198 -4.58 -14.65 -21.09
CA ASN A 198 -3.92 -14.01 -22.23
C ASN A 198 -4.57 -12.65 -22.53
N SER A 199 -3.98 -11.86 -23.43
CA SER A 199 -4.43 -10.50 -23.74
C SER A 199 -5.92 -10.43 -24.15
N ILE A 200 -6.41 -11.42 -24.90
CA ILE A 200 -7.82 -11.47 -25.35
C ILE A 200 -8.75 -11.73 -24.15
N SER A 201 -8.39 -12.68 -23.29
CA SER A 201 -9.16 -12.99 -22.08
C SER A 201 -9.14 -11.83 -21.09
N PHE A 202 -8.01 -11.13 -20.99
CA PHE A 202 -7.87 -9.93 -20.18
C PHE A 202 -8.79 -8.82 -20.69
N GLU A 203 -8.80 -8.57 -22.00
CA GLU A 203 -9.70 -7.58 -22.62
C GLU A 203 -11.17 -7.92 -22.37
N GLY A 204 -11.54 -9.20 -22.53
CA GLY A 204 -12.90 -9.68 -22.22
C GLY A 204 -13.28 -9.46 -20.76
N GLY A 205 -12.40 -9.84 -19.81
CA GLY A 205 -12.61 -9.62 -18.38
C GLY A 205 -12.70 -8.14 -18.01
N TYR A 206 -11.85 -7.30 -18.62
CA TYR A 206 -11.89 -5.84 -18.47
C TYR A 206 -13.25 -5.27 -18.89
N LYS A 207 -13.73 -5.61 -20.10
CA LYS A 207 -15.02 -5.15 -20.63
C LYS A 207 -16.18 -5.59 -19.73
N ALA A 208 -16.19 -6.85 -19.31
CA ALA A 208 -17.22 -7.39 -18.43
C ALA A 208 -17.24 -6.68 -17.06
N LEU A 209 -16.08 -6.48 -16.43
CA LEU A 209 -15.97 -5.76 -15.17
C LEU A 209 -16.40 -4.29 -15.32
N LEU A 210 -16.08 -3.64 -16.43
CA LEU A 210 -16.49 -2.25 -16.70
C LEU A 210 -18.02 -2.13 -16.74
N ILE A 211 -18.69 -3.02 -17.48
CA ILE A 211 -20.15 -3.05 -17.61
C ILE A 211 -20.82 -3.40 -16.27
N ASN A 212 -20.33 -4.44 -15.60
CA ASN A 212 -20.87 -4.87 -14.30
C ASN A 212 -20.72 -3.79 -13.23
N ASN A 213 -19.58 -3.09 -13.20
CA ASN A 213 -19.38 -1.97 -12.30
C ASN A 213 -20.21 -0.74 -12.65
N TYR A 214 -20.60 -0.57 -13.92
CA TYR A 214 -21.53 0.48 -14.34
C TYR A 214 -22.95 0.20 -13.83
N ASN A 215 -23.35 -1.09 -13.83
CA ASN A 215 -24.68 -1.53 -13.43
C ASN A 215 -24.84 -1.81 -11.93
N SER A 216 -23.75 -1.83 -11.15
CA SER A 216 -23.81 -2.14 -9.73
C SER A 216 -24.28 -0.94 -8.90
N PRO A 217 -25.17 -1.14 -7.90
CA PRO A 217 -25.55 -0.09 -6.97
C PRO A 217 -24.30 0.42 -6.23
N HIS A 218 -24.12 1.74 -6.26
CA HIS A 218 -22.91 2.39 -5.77
C HIS A 218 -22.70 2.12 -4.28
N SER A 219 -21.61 1.44 -3.90
CA SER A 219 -21.19 1.34 -2.50
C SER A 219 -20.19 2.45 -2.16
N LEU A 220 -20.53 3.25 -1.14
CA LEU A 220 -19.76 4.40 -0.65
C LEU A 220 -18.35 4.05 -0.12
N LYS A 221 -18.07 2.76 0.15
CA LYS A 221 -16.82 2.29 0.79
C LYS A 221 -15.78 1.74 -0.19
N SER A 222 -16.00 1.87 -1.50
CA SER A 222 -15.14 1.25 -2.49
C SER A 222 -13.96 2.15 -2.90
N ASN A 223 -12.73 1.64 -2.78
CA ASN A 223 -11.51 2.29 -3.29
C ASN A 223 -11.52 2.47 -4.83
N TYR A 224 -12.50 1.88 -5.53
CA TYR A 224 -12.71 2.06 -6.97
C TYR A 224 -13.30 3.43 -7.34
N THR A 225 -13.78 4.20 -6.37
CA THR A 225 -14.50 5.45 -6.63
C THR A 225 -13.66 6.46 -7.41
N THR A 226 -12.35 6.60 -7.16
CA THR A 226 -11.52 7.63 -7.82
C THR A 226 -11.26 7.32 -9.29
N ILE A 227 -10.84 6.09 -9.63
CA ILE A 227 -10.68 5.66 -11.03
C ILE A 227 -12.05 5.66 -11.73
N LYS A 228 -13.10 5.19 -11.04
CA LYS A 228 -14.48 5.20 -11.55
C LYS A 228 -14.98 6.62 -11.81
N LEU A 229 -14.68 7.60 -10.96
CA LEU A 229 -15.03 9.01 -11.13
C LEU A 229 -14.26 9.64 -12.29
N LEU A 230 -12.96 9.37 -12.42
CA LEU A 230 -12.16 9.90 -13.52
C LEU A 230 -12.62 9.35 -14.87
N ILE A 231 -12.81 8.03 -14.98
CA ILE A 231 -13.32 7.38 -16.19
C ILE A 231 -14.77 7.83 -16.46
N TYR A 232 -15.64 7.86 -15.45
CA TYR A 232 -17.02 8.33 -15.59
C TYR A 232 -17.09 9.78 -16.05
N SER A 233 -16.31 10.67 -15.43
CA SER A 233 -16.24 12.09 -15.79
C SER A 233 -15.75 12.26 -17.23
N TRP A 234 -14.72 11.49 -17.62
CA TRP A 234 -14.17 11.50 -18.97
C TRP A 234 -15.17 10.98 -20.01
N CYS A 235 -15.75 9.80 -19.83
CA CYS A 235 -16.77 9.24 -20.73
C CYS A 235 -18.02 10.13 -20.81
N ARG A 236 -18.48 10.68 -19.68
CA ARG A 236 -19.62 11.61 -19.65
C ARG A 236 -19.30 12.89 -20.43
N SER A 237 -18.08 13.41 -20.34
CA SER A 237 -17.62 14.54 -21.13
C SER A 237 -17.67 14.22 -22.63
N VAL A 238 -17.15 13.07 -23.06
CA VAL A 238 -17.20 12.62 -24.48
C VAL A 238 -18.64 12.52 -24.97
N ASN A 239 -19.53 11.87 -24.21
CA ASN A 239 -20.94 11.72 -24.58
C ASN A 239 -21.68 13.05 -24.67
N ARG A 240 -21.37 14.01 -23.79
CA ARG A 240 -21.95 15.35 -23.86
C ARG A 240 -21.50 16.12 -25.11
N ILE A 241 -20.25 15.92 -25.56
CA ILE A 241 -19.75 16.48 -26.82
C ILE A 241 -20.49 15.86 -28.01
N LEU A 242 -20.60 14.53 -28.08
CA LEU A 242 -21.34 13.82 -29.14
C LEU A 242 -22.83 14.20 -29.21
N ALA A 243 -23.39 14.60 -28.07
CA ALA A 243 -24.77 15.09 -27.97
C ALA A 243 -24.93 16.58 -28.29
N GLY A 244 -23.84 17.32 -28.53
CA GLY A 244 -23.87 18.77 -28.73
C GLY A 244 -24.19 19.59 -27.48
N ARG A 245 -24.11 19.00 -26.29
CA ARG A 245 -24.46 19.65 -25.02
C ARG A 245 -23.32 20.50 -24.46
N ILE A 246 -22.08 20.24 -24.89
CA ILE A 246 -20.88 21.01 -24.55
C ILE A 246 -19.95 21.04 -25.76
N THR A 247 -19.24 22.15 -25.93
CA THR A 247 -18.09 22.26 -26.83
C THR A 247 -16.80 21.91 -26.08
N TYR A 248 -15.78 21.47 -26.82
CA TYR A 248 -14.49 21.08 -26.26
C TYR A 248 -13.34 21.62 -27.12
N ASP A 249 -12.40 22.33 -26.48
CA ASP A 249 -11.29 23.02 -27.15
C ASP A 249 -9.93 22.69 -26.51
N GLY A 250 -9.83 21.55 -25.83
CA GLY A 250 -8.57 21.07 -25.24
C GLY A 250 -7.82 20.08 -26.15
N GLU A 251 -6.76 19.48 -25.60
CA GLU A 251 -5.80 18.64 -26.33
C GLU A 251 -6.13 17.13 -26.33
N ASP A 252 -7.22 16.70 -25.68
CA ASP A 252 -7.60 15.29 -25.64
C ASP A 252 -8.07 14.80 -27.03
N GLU A 253 -7.27 13.95 -27.66
CA GLU A 253 -7.50 13.41 -29.01
C GLU A 253 -8.89 12.77 -29.18
N THR A 254 -9.38 12.06 -28.15
CA THR A 254 -10.68 11.37 -28.22
C THR A 254 -11.83 12.36 -28.15
N LYS A 255 -11.73 13.38 -27.30
CA LYS A 255 -12.75 14.44 -27.22
C LYS A 255 -12.74 15.34 -28.46
N LEU A 256 -11.58 15.56 -29.08
CA LEU A 256 -11.47 16.22 -30.38
C LEU A 256 -12.14 15.39 -31.49
N ALA A 257 -11.89 14.08 -31.54
CA ALA A 257 -12.56 13.19 -32.49
C ALA A 257 -14.09 13.20 -32.31
N ALA A 258 -14.57 13.19 -31.06
CA ALA A 258 -15.99 13.30 -30.73
C ALA A 258 -16.61 14.63 -31.20
N LYS A 259 -15.89 15.75 -31.05
CA LYS A 259 -16.32 17.07 -31.55
C LYS A 259 -16.44 17.06 -33.08
N LEU A 260 -15.40 16.59 -33.78
CA LEU A 260 -15.41 16.48 -35.24
C LEU A 260 -16.56 15.61 -35.74
N TYR A 261 -16.84 14.50 -35.06
CA TYR A 261 -17.98 13.64 -35.37
C TYR A 261 -19.31 14.37 -35.22
N TYR A 262 -19.51 15.09 -34.12
CA TYR A 262 -20.73 15.88 -33.90
C TYR A 262 -20.93 16.94 -34.98
N GLU A 263 -19.89 17.75 -35.27
CA GLU A 263 -19.94 18.81 -36.28
C GLU A 263 -20.32 18.27 -37.67
N LYS A 264 -19.80 17.11 -38.04
CA LYS A 264 -20.11 16.44 -39.32
C LYS A 264 -21.56 15.94 -39.41
N HIS A 265 -22.19 15.59 -38.29
CA HIS A 265 -23.50 14.90 -38.27
C HIS A 265 -24.63 15.72 -37.62
N LYS A 266 -24.35 16.92 -37.09
CA LYS A 266 -25.35 17.76 -36.40
C LYS A 266 -26.55 18.10 -37.29
N HIS A 267 -26.34 18.26 -38.60
CA HIS A 267 -27.39 18.57 -39.57
C HIS A 267 -28.27 17.36 -39.95
N ASN A 268 -27.81 16.13 -39.69
CA ASN A 268 -28.58 14.91 -39.96
C ASN A 268 -29.55 14.55 -38.83
N LYS A 269 -29.37 15.12 -37.63
CA LYS A 269 -30.27 14.89 -36.47
C LYS A 269 -31.61 15.63 -36.57
N ASN A 270 -31.69 16.69 -37.37
CA ASN A 270 -32.92 17.51 -37.51
C ASN A 270 -33.82 17.07 -38.68
N LYS A 271 -33.59 15.87 -39.24
CA LYS A 271 -34.33 15.32 -40.40
C LYS A 271 -35.27 14.14 -40.04
N LYS A 272 -35.66 14.02 -38.77
CA LYS A 272 -36.68 13.07 -38.32
C LYS A 272 -37.75 13.79 -37.53
#